data_AF-A0A7C3EGM6-F1
#
_entry.id   AF-A0A7C3EGM6-F1
#
_cell.length_a   1.000
_cell.length_b   1.000
_cell.length_c   1.000
_cell.angle_alpha   90.00
_cell.angle_beta   90.00
_cell.angle_gamma   90.00
#
_symmetry.space_group_name_H-M   'P 1'
#
loop_
_entity.id
_entity.type
_entity.pdbx_description
1 polymer ?
#
loop_
_entity_poly.entity_id
_entity_poly.type
_entity_poly.pdbx_seq_one_letter_code
_entity_poly.pdbx_strand_id
1 'polypeptide(L)'
;AMDALLRSLQSRLQQALAERGVAGAVEVCREEAPALAAKIAAERGLELGRTSHKLRNPANAPRPWVSPYLRAAAGKPASGVPQTVVDLGDRIGVLRPIPTGGACLLCHGDPQGFDPELRRTLERLYPNDKAVGFREGEFRGFVWAEVQKSRP
;
A
#
# COMPACT_ATOMS: atom_id res chain seq x y z
N ALA A 1 13.25 6.70 -1.57
CA ALA A 1 12.76 5.30 -1.67
C ALA A 1 11.24 5.22 -1.82
N MET A 2 10.47 5.77 -0.88
CA MET A 2 8.99 5.72 -0.91
C MET A 2 8.37 6.25 -2.21
N ASP A 3 8.83 7.41 -2.70
CA ASP A 3 8.38 7.96 -3.97
C ASP A 3 8.67 7.06 -5.17
N ALA A 4 9.85 6.43 -5.19
CA ALA A 4 10.23 5.51 -6.25
C ALA A 4 9.31 4.28 -6.26
N LEU A 5 8.95 3.77 -5.07
CA LEU A 5 8.01 2.66 -4.95
C LEU A 5 6.62 3.06 -5.46
N LEU A 6 6.08 4.20 -5.01
CA LEU A 6 4.75 4.66 -5.42
C LEU A 6 4.67 4.91 -6.93
N ARG A 7 5.67 5.60 -7.52
CA ARG A 7 5.72 5.83 -8.96
C ARG A 7 5.83 4.54 -9.77
N SER A 8 6.69 3.62 -9.33
CA SER A 8 6.87 2.33 -10.03
C SER A 8 5.58 1.50 -9.99
N LEU A 9 4.92 1.45 -8.83
CA LEU A 9 3.65 0.77 -8.67
C LEU A 9 2.55 1.39 -9.53
N GLN A 10 2.46 2.71 -9.57
CA GLN A 10 1.49 3.40 -10.41
C GLN A 10 1.74 3.09 -11.89
N SER A 11 2.99 3.15 -12.35
CA SER A 11 3.34 2.80 -13.72
C SER A 11 2.99 1.36 -14.07
N ARG A 12 3.33 0.39 -13.20
CA ARG A 12 3.00 -1.02 -13.40
C ARG A 12 1.50 -1.29 -13.39
N LEU A 13 0.77 -0.62 -12.49
CA LEU A 13 -0.68 -0.70 -12.43
C LEU A 13 -1.31 -0.21 -13.73
N GLN A 14 -0.92 0.96 -14.23
CA GLN A 14 -1.46 1.51 -15.48
C GLN A 14 -1.19 0.56 -16.67
N GLN A 15 0.03 0.02 -16.75
CA GLN A 15 0.38 -0.96 -17.76
C GLN A 15 -0.51 -2.21 -17.68
N ALA A 16 -0.62 -2.82 -16.50
CA ALA A 16 -1.41 -4.03 -16.33
C ALA A 16 -2.91 -3.82 -16.54
N LEU A 17 -3.45 -2.64 -16.19
CA LEU A 17 -4.83 -2.28 -16.48
C LEU A 17 -5.09 -2.24 -17.99
N ALA A 18 -4.16 -1.67 -18.77
CA ALA A 18 -4.28 -1.60 -20.23
C ALA A 18 -4.11 -2.97 -20.90
N GLU A 19 -3.17 -3.80 -20.42
CA GLU A 19 -2.83 -5.08 -21.06
C GLU A 19 -3.73 -6.24 -20.61
N ARG A 20 -4.14 -6.26 -19.34
CA ARG A 20 -4.74 -7.43 -18.67
C ARG A 20 -6.06 -7.12 -17.95
N GLY A 21 -6.55 -5.88 -18.05
CA GLY A 21 -7.76 -5.43 -17.38
C GLY A 21 -7.63 -5.39 -15.85
N VAL A 22 -8.76 -5.10 -15.18
CA VAL A 22 -8.80 -4.88 -13.72
C VAL A 22 -8.46 -6.16 -12.94
N ALA A 23 -9.00 -7.31 -13.37
CA ALA A 23 -8.72 -8.60 -12.74
C ALA A 23 -7.24 -8.98 -12.85
N GLY A 24 -6.63 -8.84 -14.02
CA GLY A 24 -5.20 -9.12 -14.22
C GLY A 24 -4.29 -8.14 -13.46
N ALA A 25 -4.69 -6.88 -13.31
CA ALA A 25 -3.95 -5.88 -12.55
C ALA A 25 -3.84 -6.19 -11.05
N VAL A 26 -4.69 -7.08 -10.50
CA VAL A 26 -4.60 -7.54 -9.11
C VAL A 26 -3.25 -8.21 -8.82
N GLU A 27 -2.64 -8.88 -9.81
CA GLU A 27 -1.33 -9.53 -9.68
C GLU A 27 -0.20 -8.53 -9.45
N VAL A 28 -0.27 -7.33 -10.03
CA VAL A 28 0.72 -6.26 -9.80
C VAL A 28 0.81 -5.95 -8.31
N CYS A 29 -0.35 -5.81 -7.65
CA CYS A 29 -0.38 -5.52 -6.22
C CYS A 29 0.04 -6.72 -5.37
N ARG A 30 -0.10 -7.94 -5.87
CA ARG A 30 0.21 -9.18 -5.16
C ARG A 30 1.70 -9.51 -5.20
N GLU A 31 2.26 -9.57 -6.40
CA GLU A 31 3.57 -10.14 -6.69
C GLU A 31 4.61 -9.05 -7.00
N GLU A 32 4.27 -8.10 -7.87
CA GLU A 32 5.24 -7.07 -8.29
C GLU A 32 5.50 -6.05 -7.19
N ALA A 33 4.48 -5.73 -6.39
CA ALA A 33 4.62 -4.74 -5.33
C ALA A 33 5.65 -5.11 -4.24
N PRO A 34 5.62 -6.32 -3.64
CA PRO A 34 6.67 -6.72 -2.70
C PRO A 34 8.04 -6.82 -3.39
N ALA A 35 8.11 -7.29 -4.64
CA ALA A 35 9.38 -7.38 -5.37
C ALA A 35 10.01 -6.00 -5.63
N LEU A 36 9.22 -5.00 -6.04
CA LEU A 36 9.67 -3.62 -6.21
C LEU A 36 10.11 -3.00 -4.88
N ALA A 37 9.37 -3.25 -3.79
CA ALA A 37 9.74 -2.76 -2.47
C ALA A 37 11.09 -3.36 -2.03
N ALA A 38 11.28 -4.67 -2.20
CA ALA A 38 12.54 -5.36 -1.86
C ALA A 38 13.72 -4.87 -2.70
N LYS A 39 13.54 -4.67 -4.01
CA LYS A 39 14.57 -4.12 -4.89
C LYS A 39 15.00 -2.72 -4.44
N ILE A 40 14.05 -1.82 -4.22
CA ILE A 40 14.34 -0.44 -3.81
C ILE A 40 14.95 -0.41 -2.40
N ALA A 41 14.49 -1.27 -1.49
CA ALA A 41 15.05 -1.44 -0.17
C ALA A 41 16.54 -1.82 -0.23
N ALA A 42 16.89 -2.83 -1.03
CA ALA A 42 18.27 -3.27 -1.23
C ALA A 42 19.16 -2.18 -1.84
N GLU A 43 18.71 -1.51 -2.90
CA GLU A 43 19.45 -0.41 -3.55
C GLU A 43 19.70 0.79 -2.64
N ARG A 44 18.89 0.96 -1.59
CA ARG A 44 18.93 2.12 -0.70
C ARG A 44 19.41 1.80 0.71
N GLY A 45 19.75 0.55 1.00
CA GLY A 45 20.21 0.13 2.33
C GLY A 45 19.20 0.39 3.45
N LEU A 46 17.91 0.17 3.19
CA LEU A 46 16.82 0.39 4.15
C LEU A 46 15.77 -0.72 4.06
N GLU A 47 14.84 -0.77 5.00
CA GLU A 47 13.62 -1.57 4.88
C GLU A 47 12.48 -0.71 4.35
N LEU A 48 11.64 -1.28 3.49
CA LEU A 48 10.55 -0.57 2.82
C LEU A 48 9.35 -1.49 2.64
N GLY A 49 8.16 -0.95 2.85
CA GLY A 49 6.94 -1.68 2.57
C GLY A 49 5.69 -0.81 2.62
N ARG A 50 4.53 -1.47 2.55
CA ARG A 50 3.23 -0.82 2.64
C ARG A 50 2.37 -1.55 3.66
N THR A 51 1.44 -0.83 4.27
CA THR A 51 0.46 -1.40 5.18
C THR A 51 -0.85 -0.62 5.13
N SER A 52 -1.89 -1.17 5.73
CA SER A 52 -3.20 -0.54 5.82
C SER A 52 -3.98 -1.01 7.04
N HIS A 53 -4.92 -0.19 7.48
CA HIS A 53 -5.96 -0.56 8.43
C HIS A 53 -6.99 -1.53 7.82
N LYS A 54 -7.06 -1.62 6.48
CA LYS A 54 -7.87 -2.56 5.69
C LYS A 54 -6.95 -3.34 4.74
N LEU A 55 -6.50 -4.51 5.20
CA LEU A 55 -5.54 -5.36 4.49
C LEU A 55 -6.21 -6.16 3.37
N ARG A 56 -5.54 -6.22 2.21
CA ARG A 56 -5.83 -7.17 1.14
C ARG A 56 -4.95 -8.41 1.26
N ASN A 57 -3.64 -8.16 1.25
CA ASN A 57 -2.63 -9.17 1.49
C ASN A 57 -2.25 -9.15 2.99
N PRO A 58 -2.44 -10.26 3.73
CA PRO A 58 -2.02 -10.38 5.14
C PRO A 58 -0.52 -10.11 5.37
N ALA A 59 0.33 -10.35 4.36
CA ALA A 59 1.77 -10.05 4.44
C ALA A 59 2.08 -8.55 4.61
N ASN A 60 1.11 -7.67 4.34
CA ASN A 60 1.20 -6.23 4.61
C ASN A 60 0.75 -5.84 6.03
N ALA A 61 0.68 -6.81 6.96
CA ALA A 61 0.37 -6.55 8.35
C ALA A 61 1.29 -5.44 8.91
N PRO A 62 0.75 -4.53 9.75
CA PRO A 62 1.52 -3.41 10.22
C PRO A 62 2.61 -3.86 11.18
N ARG A 63 3.74 -3.18 11.12
CA ARG A 63 4.76 -3.28 12.15
C ARG A 63 4.21 -2.75 13.48
N PRO A 64 4.74 -3.22 14.63
CA PRO A 64 4.26 -2.79 15.93
C PRO A 64 4.23 -1.26 16.09
N TRP A 65 5.31 -0.57 15.70
CA TRP A 65 5.40 0.90 15.81
C TRP A 65 4.47 1.66 14.85
N VAL A 66 4.03 1.04 13.74
CA VAL A 66 3.13 1.65 12.73
C VAL A 66 1.67 1.56 13.16
N SER A 67 1.31 0.53 13.91
CA SER A 67 -0.06 0.25 14.36
C SER A 67 -0.79 1.44 15.02
N PRO A 68 -0.20 2.21 15.96
CA PRO A 68 -0.88 3.38 16.54
C PRO A 68 -1.19 4.46 15.49
N TYR A 69 -0.30 4.70 14.53
CA TYR A 69 -0.52 5.68 13.46
C TYR A 69 -1.64 5.24 12.51
N LEU A 70 -1.72 3.94 12.17
CA LEU A 70 -2.82 3.42 11.37
C LEU A 70 -4.17 3.63 12.05
N ARG A 71 -4.27 3.33 13.35
CA ARG A 71 -5.51 3.54 14.11
C ARG A 71 -5.90 5.01 14.14
N ALA A 72 -4.95 5.91 14.33
CA ALA A 72 -5.20 7.34 14.34
C ALA A 72 -5.59 7.93 12.97
N ALA A 73 -5.20 7.26 11.88
CA ALA A 73 -5.47 7.69 10.50
C ALA A 73 -6.70 7.02 9.86
N ALA A 74 -7.17 5.90 10.40
CA ALA A 74 -8.32 5.17 9.88
C ALA A 74 -9.58 6.06 9.80
N GLY A 75 -10.27 6.03 8.67
CA GLY A 75 -11.48 6.83 8.42
C GLY A 75 -11.23 8.32 8.12
N LYS A 76 -9.99 8.80 8.11
CA LYS A 76 -9.65 10.19 7.76
C LYS A 76 -9.38 10.35 6.26
N PRO A 77 -9.56 11.56 5.71
CA PRO A 77 -9.00 11.88 4.41
C PRO A 77 -7.46 11.81 4.47
N ALA A 78 -6.83 11.33 3.40
CA ALA A 78 -5.37 11.19 3.34
C ALA A 78 -4.65 12.53 3.48
N SER A 79 -5.26 13.63 3.03
CA SER A 79 -4.72 15.00 3.17
C SER A 79 -4.63 15.48 4.63
N GLY A 80 -5.44 14.91 5.53
CA GLY A 80 -5.39 15.20 6.96
C GLY A 80 -4.40 14.32 7.73
N VAL A 81 -3.68 13.42 7.05
CA VAL A 81 -2.69 12.54 7.66
C VAL A 81 -1.31 13.04 7.27
N PRO A 82 -0.47 13.51 8.22
CA PRO A 82 0.86 14.00 7.89
C PRO A 82 1.82 12.85 7.57
N GLN A 83 2.91 13.18 6.86
CA GLN A 83 4.09 12.35 6.87
C GLN A 83 4.73 12.42 8.27
N THR A 84 5.13 11.27 8.82
CA THR A 84 5.68 11.19 10.17
C THR A 84 7.06 10.56 10.15
N VAL A 85 7.99 11.14 10.91
CA VAL A 85 9.29 10.55 11.22
C VAL A 85 9.29 10.15 12.69
N VAL A 86 9.76 8.94 12.98
CA VAL A 86 9.74 8.34 14.31
C VAL A 86 11.14 7.87 14.65
N ASP A 87 11.61 8.26 15.84
CA ASP A 87 12.82 7.68 16.41
C ASP A 87 12.49 6.29 16.97
N LEU A 88 13.15 5.25 16.47
CA LEU A 88 12.98 3.86 16.88
C LEU A 88 14.16 3.35 17.71
N GLY A 89 15.01 4.24 18.23
CA GLY A 89 16.23 3.91 18.96
C GLY A 89 17.45 3.92 18.04
N ASP A 90 17.87 2.76 17.55
CA ASP A 90 18.99 2.61 16.62
C ASP A 90 18.60 2.83 15.15
N ARG A 91 17.30 3.03 14.89
CA ARG A 91 16.72 3.26 13.56
C ARG A 91 15.84 4.52 13.52
N ILE A 92 15.58 4.98 12.31
CA ILE A 92 14.57 6.00 12.01
C ILE A 92 13.46 5.35 11.20
N GLY A 93 12.22 5.47 11.67
CA GLY A 93 11.01 5.07 10.95
C GLY A 93 10.41 6.27 10.21
N VAL A 94 9.92 6.05 9.00
CA VAL A 94 9.19 7.06 8.22
C VAL A 94 7.86 6.48 7.76
N LEU A 95 6.78 7.24 7.93
CA LEU A 95 5.45 6.92 7.44
C LEU A 95 4.98 7.97 6.45
N ARG A 96 4.56 7.52 5.27
CA ARG A 96 3.95 8.37 4.25
C ARG A 96 2.54 7.89 3.91
N PRO A 97 1.51 8.73 4.06
CA PRO A 97 0.13 8.35 3.76
C PRO A 97 -0.05 8.06 2.27
N ILE A 98 -0.93 7.12 1.97
CA ILE A 98 -1.32 6.74 0.61
C ILE A 98 -2.76 7.25 0.39
N PRO A 99 -2.99 8.24 -0.47
CA PRO A 99 -4.33 8.61 -0.90
C PRO A 99 -4.86 7.60 -1.92
N THR A 100 -6.17 7.38 -1.93
CA THR A 100 -6.88 6.70 -3.02
C THR A 100 -7.19 7.68 -4.15
N GLY A 101 -6.75 7.37 -5.37
CA GLY A 101 -7.17 8.05 -6.60
C GLY A 101 -8.05 7.15 -7.48
N GLY A 102 -8.52 7.66 -8.62
CA GLY A 102 -9.47 6.95 -9.51
C GLY A 102 -9.08 5.50 -9.84
N ALA A 103 -7.84 5.26 -10.28
CA ALA A 103 -7.37 3.90 -10.60
C ALA A 103 -7.35 2.95 -9.39
N CYS A 104 -7.18 3.48 -8.17
CA CYS A 104 -7.24 2.67 -6.95
C CYS A 104 -8.65 2.13 -6.72
N LEU A 105 -9.67 2.92 -7.04
CA LEU A 105 -11.07 2.61 -6.77
C LEU A 105 -11.63 1.50 -7.65
N LEU A 106 -10.97 1.18 -8.77
CA LEU A 106 -11.32 0.02 -9.61
C LEU A 106 -11.30 -1.29 -8.81
N CYS A 107 -10.43 -1.41 -7.80
CA CYS A 107 -10.32 -2.62 -6.97
C CYS A 107 -10.53 -2.36 -5.47
N HIS A 108 -10.46 -1.10 -5.03
CA HIS A 108 -10.59 -0.71 -3.64
C HIS A 108 -11.88 0.09 -3.37
N GLY A 109 -12.66 0.43 -4.39
CA GLY A 109 -13.93 1.15 -4.29
C GLY A 109 -15.07 0.26 -3.79
N ASP A 110 -16.31 0.65 -4.12
CA ASP A 110 -17.51 -0.09 -3.70
C ASP A 110 -17.52 -1.52 -4.30
N PRO A 111 -17.50 -2.57 -3.46
CA PRO A 111 -17.53 -3.95 -3.95
C PRO A 111 -18.79 -4.28 -4.75
N GLN A 112 -19.90 -3.53 -4.61
CA GLN A 112 -21.09 -3.70 -5.44
C GLN A 112 -20.84 -3.34 -6.92
N GLY A 113 -19.89 -2.43 -7.19
CA GLY A 113 -19.51 -2.02 -8.54
C GLY A 113 -18.47 -2.92 -9.21
N PHE A 114 -17.95 -3.93 -8.53
CA PHE A 114 -16.93 -4.82 -9.11
C PHE A 114 -17.55 -5.75 -10.13
N ASP A 115 -16.87 -5.90 -11.27
CA ASP A 115 -17.25 -6.88 -12.27
C ASP A 115 -17.07 -8.32 -11.72
N PRO A 116 -17.79 -9.31 -12.27
CA PRO A 116 -17.74 -10.68 -11.77
C PRO A 116 -16.34 -11.33 -11.81
N GLU A 117 -15.49 -10.96 -12.78
CA GLU A 117 -14.15 -11.51 -12.93
C GLU A 117 -13.19 -10.97 -11.85
N LEU A 118 -13.26 -9.67 -11.56
CA LEU A 118 -12.53 -9.07 -10.45
C LEU A 118 -12.95 -9.71 -9.11
N ARG A 119 -14.25 -9.90 -8.86
CA ARG A 119 -14.74 -10.53 -7.62
C ARG A 119 -14.15 -11.92 -7.44
N ARG A 120 -14.29 -12.79 -8.45
CA ARG A 120 -13.71 -14.15 -8.44
C ARG A 120 -12.20 -14.12 -8.22
N THR A 121 -11.51 -13.17 -8.84
CA THR A 121 -10.05 -13.02 -8.70
C THR A 121 -9.69 -12.60 -7.28
N LEU A 122 -10.39 -11.63 -6.69
CA LEU A 122 -10.16 -11.19 -5.31
C LEU A 122 -10.47 -12.30 -4.31
N GLU A 123 -11.59 -13.01 -4.45
CA GLU A 123 -11.96 -14.13 -3.56
C GLU A 123 -10.93 -15.26 -3.61
N ARG A 124 -10.49 -15.63 -4.82
CA ARG A 124 -9.47 -16.68 -5.01
C ARG A 124 -8.10 -16.28 -4.46
N LEU A 125 -7.67 -15.05 -4.72
CA LEU A 125 -6.33 -14.59 -4.34
C LEU A 125 -6.27 -14.11 -2.88
N TYR A 126 -7.38 -13.61 -2.34
CA TYR A 126 -7.50 -12.95 -1.04
C TYR A 126 -8.82 -13.30 -0.35
N PRO A 127 -9.01 -14.53 0.16
CA PRO A 127 -10.26 -14.94 0.80
C PRO A 127 -10.62 -14.13 2.05
N ASN A 128 -9.64 -13.43 2.64
CA ASN A 128 -9.81 -12.56 3.81
C ASN A 128 -9.65 -11.07 3.46
N ASP A 129 -9.90 -10.68 2.21
CA ASP A 129 -9.76 -9.30 1.76
C ASP A 129 -10.67 -8.33 2.53
N LYS A 130 -10.07 -7.27 3.08
CA LYS A 130 -10.78 -6.17 3.75
C LYS A 130 -10.63 -4.85 3.00
N ALA A 131 -9.84 -4.81 1.94
CA ALA A 131 -9.43 -3.58 1.27
C ALA A 131 -10.45 -3.07 0.23
N VAL A 132 -11.72 -2.98 0.58
CA VAL A 132 -12.81 -2.52 -0.30
C VAL A 132 -13.63 -1.42 0.36
N GLY A 133 -14.41 -0.66 -0.40
CA GLY A 133 -15.27 0.40 0.10
C GLY A 133 -14.56 1.71 0.43
N PHE A 134 -13.40 1.97 -0.19
CA PHE A 134 -12.75 3.27 -0.13
C PHE A 134 -13.42 4.27 -1.06
N ARG A 135 -13.32 5.57 -0.74
CA ARG A 135 -13.68 6.68 -1.64
C ARG A 135 -12.45 7.43 -2.11
N GLU A 136 -12.61 8.31 -3.11
CA GLU A 136 -11.51 9.16 -3.58
C GLU A 136 -10.98 10.07 -2.46
N GLY A 137 -9.66 10.22 -2.37
CA GLY A 137 -8.98 11.03 -1.36
C GLY A 137 -8.92 10.39 0.03
N GLU A 138 -9.55 9.23 0.24
CA GLU A 138 -9.52 8.51 1.51
C GLU A 138 -8.11 7.97 1.82
N PHE A 139 -7.79 7.91 3.11
CA PHE A 139 -6.56 7.29 3.57
C PHE A 139 -6.56 5.78 3.27
N ARG A 140 -5.74 5.32 2.32
CA ARG A 140 -5.60 3.89 1.99
C ARG A 140 -4.74 3.13 3.00
N GLY A 141 -3.77 3.80 3.61
CA GLY A 141 -2.72 3.17 4.41
C GLY A 141 -1.40 3.95 4.34
N PHE A 142 -0.31 3.33 4.76
CA PHE A 142 1.02 3.94 4.73
C PHE A 142 1.96 3.18 3.82
N VAL A 143 2.84 3.90 3.13
CA VAL A 143 4.19 3.40 2.85
C VAL A 143 4.99 3.63 4.13
N TRP A 144 5.76 2.62 4.55
CA TRP A 144 6.67 2.74 5.69
C TRP A 144 8.10 2.44 5.23
N ALA A 145 9.06 3.08 5.86
CA ALA A 145 10.47 2.79 5.68
C ALA A 145 11.18 2.80 7.04
N GLU A 146 12.22 1.99 7.19
CA GLU A 146 13.12 2.00 8.35
C GLU A 146 14.55 2.03 7.86
N VAL A 147 15.37 2.91 8.43
CA VAL A 147 16.79 3.02 8.10
C VAL A 147 17.61 3.03 9.39
N GLN A 148 18.76 2.36 9.37
CA GLN A 148 19.70 2.40 10.49
C GLN A 148 20.21 3.83 10.67
N LYS A 149 20.30 4.32 11.91
CA LYS A 149 21.04 5.54 12.18
C LYS A 149 22.52 5.28 11.90
N SER A 150 23.18 6.18 11.18
CA SER A 150 24.64 6.16 11.09
C SER A 150 25.20 6.17 12.51
N ARG A 151 26.06 5.20 12.84
CA ARG A 151 26.82 5.28 14.08
C ARG A 151 27.72 6.53 13.98
N PRO A 152 27.82 7.35 15.04
CA PRO A 152 28.79 8.44 15.08
C PRO A 152 30.21 7.91 14.94
#